data_AF-A0A7K2MN83-F1
#
_entry.id   AF-A0A7K2MN83-F1
#
_cell.length_a   1.000
_cell.length_b   1.000
_cell.length_c   1.000
_cell.angle_alpha   90.00
_cell.angle_beta   90.00
_cell.angle_gamma   90.00
#
_symmetry.space_group_name_H-M   'P 1'
#
loop_
_entity.id
_entity.type
_entity.pdbx_description
1 polymer ?
#
loop_
_entity_poly.entity_id
_entity_poly.type
_entity_poly.pdbx_seq_one_letter_code
_entity_poly.pdbx_strand_id
1 'polypeptide(L)'
;HATNEWFDGLRLITTCSDEHFDEIKAGYTDRPFVDEELWAAKLTRALTTGPPALSMDQLGCRTGLQEPQIRAAIAWHNERMREAQQRTDP
;
A
#
# COMPACT_ATOMS: atom_id res chain seq x y z
N HIS A 1 -4.32 8.98 15.00
CA HIS A 1 -3.15 8.50 14.21
C HIS A 1 -3.17 6.98 14.01
N ALA A 2 -3.44 6.14 15.03
CA ALA A 2 -3.46 4.68 14.90
C ALA A 2 -4.67 4.09 14.14
N THR A 3 -5.76 4.83 13.98
CA THR A 3 -7.00 4.39 13.30
C THR A 3 -7.20 5.03 11.94
N ASN A 4 -6.27 5.88 11.49
CA ASN A 4 -6.39 6.53 10.19
C ASN A 4 -6.04 5.51 9.10
N GLU A 5 -7.03 5.23 8.24
CA GLU A 5 -6.96 4.33 7.09
C GLU A 5 -5.95 4.79 6.03
N TRP A 6 -5.68 6.10 5.92
CA TRP A 6 -4.69 6.67 4.99
C TRP A 6 -3.27 6.06 5.10
N PHE A 7 -2.93 5.49 6.26
CA PHE A 7 -1.62 4.86 6.48
C PHE A 7 -1.64 3.35 6.29
N ASP A 8 -2.76 2.75 5.90
CA ASP A 8 -2.88 1.32 5.71
C ASP A 8 -2.02 0.89 4.51
N GLY A 9 -1.27 -0.20 4.67
CA GLY A 9 -0.21 -0.62 3.74
C GLY A 9 1.13 0.13 3.85
N LEU A 10 1.20 1.26 4.56
CA LEU A 10 2.45 2.00 4.82
C LEU A 10 3.06 1.74 6.22
N ARG A 11 2.33 1.04 7.11
CA ARG A 11 2.79 0.75 8.47
C ARG A 11 3.84 -0.36 8.46
N LEU A 12 5.06 0.00 8.86
CA LEU A 12 6.07 -0.98 9.22
C LEU A 12 5.75 -1.52 10.63
N ILE A 13 5.61 -2.84 10.77
CA ILE A 13 5.40 -3.48 12.06
C ILE A 13 6.68 -4.24 12.42
N THR A 14 7.21 -3.96 13.61
CA THR A 14 8.30 -4.73 14.22
C THR A 14 7.80 -5.33 15.52
N THR A 15 7.95 -6.65 15.69
CA THR A 15 7.55 -7.36 16.91
C THR A 15 8.74 -8.06 17.55
N CYS A 16 8.62 -8.38 18.83
CA CYS A 16 9.67 -9.08 19.57
C CYS A 16 9.71 -10.59 19.31
N SER A 17 8.67 -11.15 18.69
CA SER A 17 8.53 -12.56 18.33
C SER A 17 7.48 -12.74 17.23
N ASP A 18 7.44 -13.94 16.64
CA ASP A 18 6.39 -14.35 15.71
C ASP A 18 5.01 -14.43 16.41
N GLU A 19 4.98 -14.87 17.67
CA GLU A 19 3.73 -14.93 18.46
C GLU A 19 3.12 -13.54 18.66
N HIS A 20 3.95 -12.54 19.01
CA HIS A 20 3.49 -11.15 19.11
C HIS A 20 3.15 -10.56 17.73
N PHE A 21 3.75 -11.06 16.64
CA PHE A 21 3.34 -10.69 15.29
C PHE A 21 1.93 -11.19 14.96
N ASP A 22 1.61 -12.43 15.31
CA ASP A 22 0.30 -13.01 15.07
C ASP A 22 -0.81 -12.30 15.86
N GLU A 23 -0.55 -11.90 17.11
CA GLU A 23 -1.48 -11.07 17.90
C GLU A 23 -1.80 -9.74 17.23
N ILE A 24 -0.77 -9.04 16.75
CA ILE A 24 -0.95 -7.77 16.03
C ILE A 24 -1.69 -8.02 14.72
N LYS A 25 -1.31 -9.04 13.95
CA LYS A 25 -1.93 -9.42 12.68
C LYS A 25 -3.42 -9.75 12.84
N ALA A 26 -3.82 -10.41 13.92
CA ALA A 26 -5.22 -10.69 14.21
C ALA A 26 -6.04 -9.40 14.27
N GLY A 27 -5.53 -8.36 14.92
CA GLY A 27 -6.18 -7.04 14.98
C GLY A 27 -6.30 -6.33 13.62
N TYR A 28 -5.45 -6.64 12.64
CA TYR A 28 -5.60 -6.14 11.27
C TYR A 28 -6.59 -6.97 10.46
N THR A 29 -6.85 -8.24 10.80
CA THR A 29 -7.65 -9.15 9.97
C THR A 29 -9.12 -8.73 9.86
N ASP A 30 -9.67 -8.09 10.90
CA ASP A 30 -11.07 -7.62 10.93
C ASP A 30 -11.27 -6.23 10.28
N ARG A 31 -10.20 -5.61 9.78
CA ARG A 31 -10.28 -4.27 9.19
C ARG A 31 -10.71 -4.38 7.73
N PRO A 32 -11.64 -3.54 7.25
CA PRO A 32 -12.11 -3.57 5.87
C PRO A 32 -11.06 -2.92 4.95
N PHE A 33 -10.02 -3.67 4.59
CA PHE A 33 -9.05 -3.17 3.63
C PHE A 33 -9.61 -3.16 2.22
N VAL A 34 -9.25 -2.12 1.47
CA VAL A 34 -9.39 -2.09 0.03
C VAL A 34 -8.12 -2.69 -0.56
N ASP A 35 -8.25 -3.78 -1.33
CA ASP A 35 -7.10 -4.49 -1.89
C ASP A 35 -6.21 -3.57 -2.73
N GLU A 36 -6.81 -2.69 -3.54
CA GLU A 36 -6.10 -1.74 -4.39
C GLU A 36 -5.28 -0.72 -3.59
N GLU A 37 -5.74 -0.33 -2.40
CA GLU A 37 -5.00 0.54 -1.49
C GLU A 37 -3.74 -0.18 -0.98
N LEU A 38 -3.88 -1.41 -0.51
CA LEU A 38 -2.76 -2.22 -0.03
C LEU A 38 -1.73 -2.46 -1.15
N TRP A 39 -2.20 -2.72 -2.37
CA TRP A 39 -1.33 -2.89 -3.53
C TRP A 39 -0.64 -1.58 -3.91
N ALA A 40 -1.35 -0.45 -3.89
CA ALA A 40 -0.79 0.87 -4.17
C ALA A 40 0.33 1.21 -3.17
N ALA A 41 0.13 0.93 -1.88
CA ALA A 41 1.15 1.15 -0.86
C ALA A 41 2.42 0.31 -1.09
N LYS A 42 2.28 -0.96 -1.54
CA LYS A 42 3.43 -1.79 -1.94
C LYS A 42 4.19 -1.18 -3.12
N LEU A 43 3.49 -0.65 -4.12
CA LEU A 43 4.12 0.05 -5.25
C LEU A 43 4.86 1.31 -4.80
N THR A 44 4.21 2.17 -3.99
CA THR A 44 4.84 3.38 -3.44
C THR A 44 6.11 3.04 -2.67
N ARG A 45 6.10 1.99 -1.84
CA ARG A 45 7.29 1.56 -1.11
C ARG A 45 8.39 1.08 -2.06
N ALA A 46 8.07 0.28 -3.08
CA ALA A 46 9.03 -0.21 -4.06
C ALA A 46 9.68 0.91 -4.88
N LEU A 47 8.93 1.99 -5.16
CA LEU A 47 9.40 3.16 -5.90
C LEU A 47 10.18 4.16 -5.03
N THR A 48 9.84 4.29 -3.74
CA THR A 48 10.52 5.22 -2.82
C THR A 48 11.79 4.66 -2.18
N THR A 49 11.94 3.34 -2.12
CA THR A 49 13.15 2.66 -1.57
C THR A 49 14.16 2.25 -2.64
N GLY A 50 13.94 2.62 -3.90
CA GLY A 50 14.76 2.21 -5.04
C GLY A 50 14.76 3.24 -6.18
N PRO A 51 15.02 2.81 -7.43
CA PRO A 51 14.95 3.68 -8.59
C PRO A 51 13.56 4.32 -8.73
N PRO A 52 13.47 5.59 -9.15
CA PRO A 52 12.22 6.33 -9.21
C PRO A 52 11.24 5.81 -10.28
N ALA A 53 11.71 4.95 -11.18
CA ALA A 53 10.90 4.30 -12.21
C ALA A 53 11.30 2.83 -12.32
N LEU A 54 10.30 1.97 -12.46
CA LEU A 54 10.44 0.51 -12.60
C LEU A 54 9.52 0.03 -13.73
N SER A 55 9.97 -0.98 -14.47
CA SER A 55 9.10 -1.66 -15.44
C SER A 55 8.02 -2.48 -14.72
N MET A 56 6.96 -2.88 -15.46
CA MET A 56 5.91 -3.76 -14.91
C MET A 56 6.46 -5.07 -14.33
N ASP A 57 7.43 -5.67 -15.02
CA ASP A 57 8.09 -6.90 -14.58
C ASP A 57 8.89 -6.69 -13.28
N GLN A 58 9.64 -5.58 -13.19
CA GLN A 58 10.38 -5.22 -11.99
C GLN A 58 9.46 -4.93 -10.80
N LEU A 59 8.31 -4.29 -11.05
CA LEU A 59 7.29 -4.06 -10.03
C LEU A 59 6.73 -5.40 -9.53
N GLY A 60 6.40 -6.33 -10.44
CA GLY A 60 5.94 -7.66 -10.08
C GLY A 60 6.96 -8.41 -9.23
N CYS A 61 8.22 -8.44 -9.65
CA CYS A 61 9.31 -9.09 -8.92
C CYS A 61 9.50 -8.53 -7.51
N ARG A 62 9.42 -7.21 -7.32
CA ARG A 62 9.68 -6.56 -6.03
C ARG A 62 8.51 -6.61 -5.07
N THR A 63 7.29 -6.67 -5.58
CA THR A 63 6.07 -6.56 -4.75
C THR A 63 5.30 -7.87 -4.62
N GLY A 64 5.60 -8.86 -5.47
CA GLY A 64 4.85 -10.10 -5.61
C GLY A 64 3.48 -9.93 -6.28
N LEU A 65 3.18 -8.74 -6.83
CA LEU A 65 1.91 -8.44 -7.48
C LEU A 65 1.91 -8.91 -8.94
N GLN A 66 0.75 -9.36 -9.40
CA GLN A 66 0.50 -9.66 -10.80
C GLN A 66 0.12 -8.38 -11.57
N GLU A 67 0.32 -8.39 -12.88
CA GLU A 67 0.06 -7.24 -13.74
C GLU A 67 -1.35 -6.61 -13.54
N PRO A 68 -2.46 -7.37 -13.45
CA PRO A 68 -3.77 -6.79 -13.19
C PRO A 68 -3.86 -6.04 -11.85
N GLN A 69 -3.22 -6.56 -10.80
CA GLN A 69 -3.17 -5.94 -9.47
C GLN A 69 -2.34 -4.66 -9.50
N ILE A 70 -1.22 -4.65 -10.23
CA ILE A 70 -0.39 -3.45 -10.42
C ILE A 70 -1.19 -2.37 -11.14
N ARG A 71 -1.94 -2.72 -12.19
CA ARG A 71 -2.78 -1.76 -12.93
C ARG A 71 -3.91 -1.20 -12.06
N ALA A 72 -4.59 -2.04 -11.29
CA ALA A 72 -5.64 -1.62 -10.36
C ALA A 72 -5.11 -0.67 -9.28
N ALA A 73 -3.95 -1.00 -8.71
CA ALA A 73 -3.26 -0.17 -7.73
C ALA A 73 -2.90 1.22 -8.27
N ILE A 74 -2.36 1.29 -9.49
CA ILE A 74 -2.04 2.56 -10.16
C ILE A 74 -3.32 3.38 -10.39
N ALA A 75 -4.39 2.74 -10.87
CA ALA A 75 -5.66 3.42 -11.12
C ALA A 75 -6.24 4.01 -9.83
N TRP A 76 -6.26 3.22 -8.75
CA TRP A 76 -6.72 3.65 -7.42
C TRP A 76 -5.90 4.83 -6.89
N HIS A 77 -4.56 4.74 -6.94
CA HIS A 77 -3.68 5.80 -6.47
C HIS A 77 -3.89 7.11 -7.23
N ASN A 78 -3.96 7.03 -8.56
CA ASN A 78 -4.17 8.20 -9.41
C ASN A 78 -5.52 8.87 -9.13
N GLU A 79 -6.57 8.11 -8.84
CA GLU A 79 -7.87 8.66 -8.45
C GLU A 79 -7.80 9.42 -7.12
N ARG A 80 -7.20 8.81 -6.08
CA ARG A 80 -7.00 9.47 -4.79
C ARG A 80 -6.18 10.75 -4.90
N MET A 81 -5.15 10.77 -5.75
CA MET A 81 -4.36 11.97 -6.01
C MET A 81 -5.17 13.07 -6.70
N ARG A 82 -6.04 12.71 -7.65
CA ARG A 82 -6.97 13.68 -8.28
C ARG A 82 -7.95 14.27 -7.27
N GLU A 83 -8.56 13.43 -6.44
CA GLU A 83 -9.48 13.88 -5.38
C GLU A 83 -8.78 14.80 -4.37
N ALA A 84 -7.57 14.44 -3.94
CA ALA A 84 -6.78 15.25 -3.04
C ALA A 84 -6.41 16.62 -3.65
N GLN A 85 -6.06 16.65 -4.94
CA GLN A 85 -5.77 17.89 -5.66
C GLN A 85 -7.01 18.79 -5.75
N GLN A 86 -8.17 18.23 -6.11
CA GLN A 86 -9.44 18.96 -6.19
C GLN A 86 -9.88 19.55 -4.85
N ARG A 87 -9.57 18.87 -3.73
CA ARG A 87 -9.85 19.40 -2.39
C ARG A 87 -8.90 20.53 -1.98
N THR A 88 -7.76 20.66 -2.65
CA THR A 88 -6.70 21.62 -2.32
C THR A 88 -6.72 22.85 -3.23
N ASP A 89 -7.38 22.78 -4.39
CA ASP A 89 -7.71 23.94 -5.21
C ASP A 89 -8.88 24.74 -4.57
N PRO A 90 -8.72 26.06 -4.34
CA PRO A 90 -9.73 26.92 -3.70
C PRO A 90 -10.94 27.25 -4.59
#